data_AF-A0A1I7VMC2-F1
#
_entry.id   AF-A0A1I7VMC2-F1
#
_cell.length_a   1.000
_cell.length_b   1.000
_cell.length_c   1.000
_cell.angle_alpha   90.00
_cell.angle_beta   90.00
_cell.angle_gamma   90.00
#
_symmetry.space_group_name_H-M   'P 1'
#
loop_
_entity.id
_entity.type
_entity.pdbx_description
1 polymer ?
#
loop_
_entity_poly.entity_id
_entity_poly.type
_entity_poly.pdbx_seq_one_letter_code
_entity_poly.pdbx_strand_id
1 'polypeptide(L)'
;MLPSFIRGVPNGTERGDFLALDLGGTNFRVLLIKLKGDVAEMTGKVYRIPEEIMRGVGTVLFDHISQCLADFLEEHDLKECKELPLGFTFSFPVQQENLTTGRLISWTKGFNAKGVEGQDVVQCLRDACNRRKDISIDVVALLNDTVGTLMACAFKDSTCQIGVILGTGTNACYMEKLSNCPKLKKYGFDDDRYPKEVSLK
;
A
#
# COMPACT_ATOMS: atom_id res chain seq x y z
N MET A 1 8.26 11.90 -11.15
CA MET A 1 6.99 12.12 -10.43
C MET A 1 5.96 11.12 -10.89
N LEU A 2 5.54 10.20 -10.01
CA LEU A 2 4.55 9.16 -10.22
C LEU A 2 3.26 9.53 -9.45
N PRO A 3 2.06 9.46 -10.04
CA PRO A 3 0.81 9.69 -9.31
C PRO A 3 0.49 8.51 -8.39
N SER A 4 0.07 8.78 -7.15
CA SER A 4 -0.41 7.74 -6.22
C SER A 4 -1.91 7.43 -6.36
N PHE A 5 -2.65 8.27 -7.10
CA PHE A 5 -4.11 8.26 -7.22
C PHE A 5 -4.88 8.58 -5.93
N ILE A 6 -4.19 8.94 -4.84
CA ILE A 6 -4.82 9.49 -3.64
C ILE A 6 -5.04 10.98 -3.84
N ARG A 7 -6.30 11.41 -3.77
CA ARG A 7 -6.72 12.76 -4.15
C ARG A 7 -7.01 13.71 -3.01
N GLY A 8 -6.97 13.24 -1.78
CA GLY A 8 -7.19 14.07 -0.60
C GLY A 8 -6.50 13.49 0.61
N VAL A 9 -6.34 14.33 1.62
CA VAL A 9 -5.92 13.92 2.96
C VAL A 9 -7.14 13.54 3.80
N PRO A 10 -6.95 12.81 4.92
CA PRO A 10 -8.05 12.47 5.82
C PRO A 10 -8.79 13.71 6.31
N ASN A 11 -10.11 13.58 6.51
CA ASN A 11 -10.98 14.68 6.93
C ASN A 11 -11.73 14.40 8.25
N GLY A 12 -11.42 13.28 8.93
CA GLY A 12 -12.00 12.89 10.22
C GLY A 12 -13.34 12.16 10.10
N THR A 13 -13.79 11.84 8.88
CA THR A 13 -15.01 11.05 8.66
C THR A 13 -14.73 9.56 8.45
N GLU A 14 -13.45 9.17 8.45
CA GLU A 14 -13.00 7.81 8.17
C GLU A 14 -13.46 6.84 9.28
N ARG A 15 -14.15 5.77 8.90
CA ARG A 15 -14.59 4.72 9.82
C ARG A 15 -14.49 3.34 9.20
N GLY A 16 -14.29 2.33 10.03
CA GLY A 16 -14.26 0.93 9.63
C GLY A 16 -12.99 0.21 10.05
N ASP A 17 -12.97 -1.09 9.79
CA ASP A 17 -11.86 -1.97 10.09
C ASP A 17 -11.14 -2.31 8.78
N PHE A 18 -9.82 -2.13 8.76
CA PHE A 18 -8.98 -2.25 7.57
C PHE A 18 -7.76 -3.11 7.88
N LEU A 19 -7.33 -3.89 6.89
CA LEU A 19 -6.02 -4.51 6.90
C LEU A 19 -5.00 -3.58 6.23
N ALA A 20 -3.78 -3.56 6.74
CA ALA A 20 -2.67 -2.93 6.06
C ALA A 20 -1.49 -3.89 5.98
N LEU A 21 -0.89 -3.97 4.80
CA LEU A 21 0.37 -4.65 4.57
C LEU A 21 1.46 -3.58 4.38
N ASP A 22 2.59 -3.74 5.06
CA ASP A 22 3.75 -2.87 4.88
C ASP A 22 4.97 -3.71 4.53
N LEU A 23 5.30 -3.71 3.24
CA LEU A 23 6.50 -4.32 2.72
C LEU A 23 7.58 -3.25 2.57
N GLY A 24 8.43 -3.17 3.58
CA GLY A 24 9.61 -2.31 3.63
C GLY A 24 10.91 -3.03 3.22
N GLY A 25 12.05 -2.37 3.49
CA GLY A 25 13.37 -2.89 3.12
C GLY A 25 13.91 -4.04 3.99
N THR A 26 13.35 -4.23 5.19
CA THR A 26 13.90 -5.20 6.17
C THR A 26 12.83 -6.01 6.89
N ASN A 27 11.68 -5.40 7.14
CA ASN A 27 10.58 -6.03 7.85
C ASN A 27 9.32 -5.96 7.00
N PHE A 28 8.53 -7.03 7.08
CA PHE A 28 7.16 -7.06 6.62
C PHE A 28 6.23 -6.89 7.82
N ARG A 29 5.16 -6.11 7.67
CA ARG A 29 4.16 -5.94 8.73
C ARG A 29 2.78 -6.20 8.19
N VAL A 30 1.98 -6.87 9.01
CA VAL A 30 0.53 -7.00 8.83
C VAL A 30 -0.12 -6.23 9.98
N LEU A 31 -1.08 -5.37 9.67
CA LEU A 31 -1.79 -4.56 10.65
C LEU A 31 -3.29 -4.68 10.47
N LEU A 32 -4.01 -4.73 11.58
CA LEU A 32 -5.43 -4.44 11.69
C LEU A 32 -5.58 -3.01 12.22
N ILE A 33 -6.29 -2.16 11.48
CA ILE A 33 -6.52 -0.77 11.81
C ILE A 33 -8.02 -0.56 11.95
N LYS A 34 -8.47 -0.06 13.10
CA LYS A 34 -9.87 0.30 13.36
C LYS A 34 -10.00 1.81 13.45
N LEU A 35 -10.68 2.40 12.48
CA LEU A 35 -10.91 3.83 12.39
C LEU A 35 -12.26 4.20 12.97
N LYS A 36 -12.26 5.22 13.84
CA LYS A 36 -13.44 5.81 14.46
C LYS A 36 -13.36 7.34 14.36
N GLY A 37 -13.32 7.86 13.14
CA GLY A 37 -13.25 9.29 12.86
C GLY A 37 -11.81 9.75 12.97
N ASP A 38 -11.50 10.54 14.00
CA ASP A 38 -10.16 11.02 14.35
C ASP A 38 -9.36 10.06 15.23
N VAL A 39 -9.96 8.94 15.65
CA VAL A 39 -9.30 7.91 16.46
C VAL A 39 -8.95 6.69 15.61
N ALA A 40 -7.72 6.21 15.75
CA ALA A 40 -7.23 4.98 15.12
C ALA A 40 -6.67 4.02 16.17
N GLU A 41 -7.24 2.81 16.26
CA GLU A 41 -6.68 1.69 17.03
C GLU A 41 -5.90 0.79 16.06
N MET A 42 -4.66 0.44 16.40
CA MET A 42 -3.80 -0.37 15.55
C MET A 42 -3.27 -1.59 16.30
N THR A 43 -3.42 -2.76 15.71
CA THR A 43 -2.78 -4.01 16.15
C THR A 43 -1.97 -4.56 14.99
N GLY A 44 -0.74 -5.00 15.22
CA GLY A 44 0.08 -5.47 14.11
C GLY A 44 1.18 -6.42 14.53
N LYS A 45 1.64 -7.20 13.57
CA LYS A 45 2.70 -8.20 13.73
C LYS A 45 3.78 -8.00 12.70
N VAL A 46 5.02 -8.13 13.14
CA VAL A 46 6.21 -8.00 12.28
C VAL A 46 6.68 -9.39 11.90
N TYR A 47 6.88 -9.58 10.61
CA TYR A 47 7.42 -10.80 10.02
C TYR A 47 8.77 -10.49 9.37
N ARG A 48 9.74 -11.35 9.63
CA ARG A 48 11.02 -11.30 8.92
C ARG A 48 10.84 -11.93 7.55
N ILE A 49 11.40 -11.30 6.52
CA ILE A 49 11.55 -11.93 5.21
C ILE A 49 13.00 -12.44 5.11
N PRO A 50 13.21 -13.74 4.94
CA PRO A 50 14.54 -14.29 4.70
C PRO A 50 15.19 -13.70 3.43
N GLU A 51 16.51 -13.54 3.44
CA GLU A 51 17.25 -12.90 2.34
C GLU A 51 17.15 -13.71 1.04
N GLU A 52 17.10 -15.04 1.17
CA GLU A 52 16.87 -15.98 0.09
C GLU A 52 15.48 -15.80 -0.57
N ILE A 53 14.47 -15.37 0.18
CA ILE A 53 13.15 -15.04 -0.36
C ILE A 53 13.18 -13.66 -1.02
N MET A 54 13.83 -12.67 -0.40
CA MET A 54 13.97 -11.31 -0.94
C MET A 54 14.67 -11.27 -2.31
N ARG A 55 15.63 -12.19 -2.53
CA ARG A 55 16.42 -12.31 -3.77
C ARG A 55 16.06 -13.54 -4.62
N GLY A 56 14.99 -14.24 -4.24
CA GLY A 56 14.53 -15.46 -4.87
C GLY A 56 13.65 -15.22 -6.09
N VAL A 57 12.58 -16.00 -6.20
CA VAL A 57 11.56 -15.86 -7.25
C VAL A 57 10.36 -15.10 -6.69
N GLY A 58 9.75 -14.23 -7.50
CA GLY A 58 8.61 -13.42 -7.13
C GLY A 58 7.45 -14.22 -6.53
N THR A 59 7.09 -15.35 -7.13
CA THR A 59 6.03 -16.22 -6.62
C THR A 59 6.26 -16.63 -5.17
N VAL A 60 7.50 -17.02 -4.82
CA VAL A 60 7.89 -17.42 -3.46
C VAL A 60 7.82 -16.23 -2.49
N LEU A 61 8.20 -15.02 -2.93
CA LEU A 61 8.05 -13.81 -2.11
C LEU A 61 6.58 -13.52 -1.78
N PHE A 62 5.69 -13.55 -2.78
CA PHE A 62 4.28 -13.28 -2.56
C PHE A 62 3.57 -14.43 -1.81
N ASP A 63 4.02 -15.68 -2.00
CA ASP A 63 3.54 -16.82 -1.21
C ASP A 63 3.89 -16.63 0.28
N HIS A 64 5.12 -16.19 0.60
CA HIS A 64 5.53 -15.85 1.97
C HIS A 64 4.67 -14.73 2.56
N ILE A 65 4.43 -13.65 1.79
CA ILE A 65 3.55 -12.55 2.22
C ILE A 65 2.14 -13.07 2.53
N SER A 66 1.58 -13.92 1.66
CA SER A 66 0.25 -14.50 1.85
C SER A 66 0.18 -15.43 3.07
N GLN A 67 1.25 -16.18 3.37
CA GLN A 67 1.35 -16.99 4.59
C GLN A 67 1.34 -16.11 5.83
N CYS A 68 2.18 -15.06 5.87
CA CYS A 68 2.21 -14.12 7.00
C CYS A 68 0.86 -13.43 7.24
N LEU A 69 0.11 -13.14 6.17
CA LEU A 69 -1.25 -12.63 6.26
C LEU A 69 -2.20 -13.69 6.87
N ALA A 70 -2.17 -14.92 6.36
CA ALA A 70 -3.01 -16.01 6.89
C ALA A 70 -2.75 -16.29 8.37
N ASP A 71 -1.49 -16.30 8.79
CA ASP A 71 -1.09 -16.47 10.19
C ASP A 71 -1.66 -15.35 11.07
N PHE A 72 -1.62 -14.10 10.59
CA PHE A 72 -2.15 -12.96 11.31
C PHE A 72 -3.69 -13.02 11.41
N LEU A 73 -4.36 -13.41 10.33
CA LEU A 73 -5.82 -13.54 10.35
C LEU A 73 -6.28 -14.66 11.29
N GLU A 74 -5.53 -15.76 11.39
CA GLU A 74 -5.83 -16.84 12.32
C GLU A 74 -5.62 -16.44 13.77
N GLU A 75 -4.50 -15.79 14.09
CA GLU A 75 -4.18 -15.33 15.45
C GLU A 75 -5.19 -14.31 16.01
N HIS A 76 -5.89 -13.60 15.13
CA HIS A 76 -6.87 -12.57 15.49
C HIS A 76 -8.33 -12.99 15.23
N ASP A 77 -8.59 -14.27 14.95
CA ASP A 77 -9.94 -14.81 14.69
C ASP A 77 -10.67 -14.10 13.51
N LEU A 78 -9.92 -13.68 12.48
CA LEU A 78 -10.42 -12.92 11.34
C LEU A 78 -10.63 -13.78 10.07
N LYS A 79 -10.25 -15.07 10.07
CA LYS A 79 -10.39 -15.94 8.88
C LYS A 79 -11.84 -16.10 8.41
N GLU A 80 -12.77 -16.18 9.35
CA GLU A 80 -14.22 -16.32 9.08
C GLU A 80 -14.93 -14.96 8.94
N CYS A 81 -14.21 -13.85 9.13
CA CYS A 81 -14.79 -12.52 8.96
C CYS A 81 -15.02 -12.21 7.47
N LYS A 82 -15.99 -11.33 7.19
CA LYS A 82 -16.21 -10.77 5.85
C LYS A 82 -14.90 -10.15 5.34
N GLU A 83 -14.61 -10.29 4.04
CA GLU A 83 -13.42 -9.72 3.39
C GLU A 83 -13.17 -8.28 3.85
N LEU A 84 -12.06 -8.10 4.59
CA LEU A 84 -11.66 -6.78 5.08
C LEU A 84 -10.93 -6.02 3.97
N PRO A 85 -11.24 -4.73 3.77
CA PRO A 85 -10.52 -3.89 2.83
C PRO A 85 -9.04 -3.77 3.25
N LEU A 86 -8.15 -3.99 2.29
CA LEU A 86 -6.71 -4.07 2.47
C LEU A 86 -5.98 -2.94 1.74
N GLY A 87 -5.19 -2.18 2.48
CA GLY A 87 -4.18 -1.26 1.94
C GLY A 87 -2.83 -1.94 1.83
N PHE A 88 -2.25 -2.00 0.63
CA PHE A 88 -0.93 -2.57 0.39
C PHE A 88 0.12 -1.47 0.25
N THR A 89 0.90 -1.25 1.32
CA THR A 89 2.09 -0.38 1.28
C THR A 89 3.26 -1.16 0.71
N PHE A 90 3.57 -0.84 -0.54
CA PHE A 90 4.66 -1.44 -1.30
C PHE A 90 5.73 -0.40 -1.57
N SER A 91 6.80 -0.46 -0.78
CA SER A 91 7.77 0.62 -0.63
C SER A 91 8.86 0.62 -1.71
N PHE A 92 8.45 0.47 -2.96
CA PHE A 92 9.31 0.41 -4.15
C PHE A 92 8.78 1.33 -5.26
N PRO A 93 9.60 1.68 -6.26
CA PRO A 93 9.14 2.42 -7.43
C PRO A 93 8.08 1.64 -8.21
N VAL A 94 6.84 2.15 -8.22
CA VAL A 94 5.70 1.52 -8.90
C VAL A 94 5.03 2.51 -9.84
N GLN A 95 4.86 2.10 -11.09
CA GLN A 95 4.02 2.80 -12.05
C GLN A 95 2.57 2.40 -11.81
N GLN A 96 1.82 3.24 -11.08
CA GLN A 96 0.39 3.03 -10.86
C GLN A 96 -0.43 3.44 -12.09
N GLU A 97 -1.47 2.66 -12.37
CA GLU A 97 -2.48 2.93 -13.39
C GLU A 97 -3.80 3.37 -12.76
N ASN A 98 -4.08 2.89 -11.54
CA ASN A 98 -5.18 3.28 -10.66
C ASN A 98 -4.80 2.96 -9.19
N LEU A 99 -5.74 3.11 -8.24
CA LEU A 99 -5.50 2.82 -6.82
C LEU A 99 -5.14 1.36 -6.53
N THR A 100 -5.60 0.41 -7.34
CA THR A 100 -5.49 -1.05 -7.10
C THR A 100 -4.64 -1.79 -8.14
N THR A 101 -3.92 -1.06 -8.99
CA THR A 101 -3.08 -1.62 -10.07
C THR A 101 -1.79 -0.83 -10.14
N GLY A 102 -0.66 -1.53 -10.04
CA GLY A 102 0.64 -0.89 -10.14
C GLY A 102 1.76 -1.84 -10.53
N ARG A 103 2.49 -1.48 -11.58
CA ARG A 103 3.61 -2.27 -12.08
C ARG A 103 4.90 -1.87 -11.39
N LEU A 104 5.60 -2.85 -10.83
CA LEU A 104 6.95 -2.61 -10.30
C LEU A 104 7.86 -2.12 -11.42
N ILE A 105 8.53 -0.99 -11.23
CA ILE A 105 9.51 -0.47 -12.19
C ILE A 105 10.85 -1.16 -12.00
N SER A 106 11.36 -1.15 -10.76
CA SER A 106 12.63 -1.78 -10.41
C SER A 106 12.69 -2.06 -8.91
N TRP A 107 13.40 -3.12 -8.53
CA TRP A 107 13.70 -3.37 -7.13
C TRP A 107 14.71 -2.37 -6.55
N THR A 108 14.64 -2.16 -5.23
CA THR A 108 15.57 -1.33 -4.45
C THR A 108 15.79 -1.98 -3.07
N LYS A 109 16.54 -1.35 -2.17
CA LYS A 109 16.63 -1.76 -0.75
C LYS A 109 17.10 -3.22 -0.56
N GLY A 110 17.88 -3.76 -1.50
CA GLY A 110 18.45 -5.12 -1.45
C GLY A 110 17.53 -6.24 -1.94
N PHE A 111 16.28 -5.93 -2.32
CA PHE A 111 15.38 -6.88 -2.99
C PHE A 111 15.83 -7.15 -4.42
N ASN A 112 15.57 -8.36 -4.91
CA ASN A 112 15.79 -8.73 -6.31
C ASN A 112 14.97 -9.97 -6.69
N ALA A 113 13.68 -10.01 -6.31
CA ALA A 113 12.84 -11.16 -6.58
C ALA A 113 12.50 -11.24 -8.09
N LYS A 114 12.93 -12.33 -8.73
CA LYS A 114 12.84 -12.51 -10.18
C LYS A 114 11.40 -12.60 -10.66
N GLY A 115 11.12 -12.00 -11.81
CA GLY A 115 9.80 -12.09 -12.46
C GLY A 115 8.72 -11.16 -11.89
N VAL A 116 9.10 -10.16 -11.08
CA VAL A 116 8.15 -9.15 -10.55
C VAL A 116 8.30 -7.79 -11.23
N GLU A 117 9.49 -7.40 -11.68
CA GLU A 117 9.66 -6.16 -12.44
C GLU A 117 8.82 -6.18 -13.72
N GLY A 118 8.08 -5.10 -13.98
CA GLY A 118 7.08 -4.98 -15.04
C GLY A 118 5.71 -5.60 -14.72
N GLN A 119 5.58 -6.38 -13.64
CA GLN A 119 4.33 -7.04 -13.25
C GLN A 119 3.51 -6.21 -12.27
N ASP A 120 2.19 -6.39 -12.31
CA ASP A 120 1.27 -5.78 -11.35
C ASP A 120 1.38 -6.48 -9.98
N VAL A 121 1.92 -5.76 -9.00
CA VAL A 121 2.21 -6.31 -7.67
C VAL A 121 0.94 -6.62 -6.88
N VAL A 122 -0.18 -5.94 -7.18
CA VAL A 122 -1.47 -6.25 -6.57
C VAL A 122 -1.98 -7.58 -7.11
N GLN A 123 -1.84 -7.82 -8.41
CA GLN A 123 -2.19 -9.11 -9.00
C GLN A 123 -1.30 -10.24 -8.45
N CYS A 124 0.00 -10.01 -8.30
CA CYS A 124 0.89 -11.00 -7.68
C CYS A 124 0.45 -11.40 -6.26
N LEU A 125 0.00 -10.43 -5.45
CA LEU A 125 -0.53 -10.68 -4.11
C LEU A 125 -1.87 -11.44 -4.15
N ARG A 126 -2.80 -11.04 -5.04
CA ARG A 126 -4.07 -11.74 -5.25
C ARG A 126 -3.85 -13.18 -5.67
N ASP A 127 -2.96 -13.42 -6.61
CA ASP A 127 -2.62 -14.77 -7.09
C ASP A 127 -2.04 -15.64 -5.97
N ALA A 128 -1.21 -15.07 -5.09
CA ALA A 128 -0.68 -15.78 -3.93
C ALA A 128 -1.78 -16.17 -2.93
N CYS A 129 -2.69 -15.27 -2.61
CA CYS A 129 -3.82 -15.58 -1.74
C CYS A 129 -4.74 -16.65 -2.36
N ASN A 130 -5.02 -16.55 -3.66
CA ASN A 130 -5.81 -17.52 -4.41
C ASN A 130 -5.19 -18.93 -4.43
N ARG A 131 -3.86 -19.05 -4.44
CA ARG A 131 -3.18 -20.35 -4.37
C ARG A 131 -3.42 -21.06 -3.04
N ARG A 132 -3.60 -20.33 -1.94
CA ARG A 132 -3.82 -20.91 -0.61
C ARG A 132 -5.24 -21.41 -0.38
N LYS A 133 -6.24 -20.70 -0.91
CA LYS A 133 -7.68 -21.00 -0.77
C LYS A 133 -8.27 -20.87 0.64
N ASP A 134 -7.48 -20.52 1.66
CA ASP A 134 -7.91 -20.37 3.06
C ASP A 134 -8.12 -18.92 3.49
N ILE A 135 -7.75 -17.96 2.64
CA ILE A 135 -7.91 -16.52 2.87
C ILE A 135 -8.43 -15.84 1.62
N SER A 136 -9.22 -14.78 1.81
CA SER A 136 -9.62 -13.86 0.74
C SER A 136 -9.31 -12.43 1.13
N ILE A 137 -8.91 -11.62 0.14
CA ILE A 137 -8.47 -10.25 0.34
C ILE A 137 -9.17 -9.30 -0.64
N ASP A 138 -9.57 -8.14 -0.15
CA ASP A 138 -10.03 -7.03 -0.99
C ASP A 138 -8.97 -5.92 -1.00
N VAL A 139 -8.06 -5.94 -1.98
CA VAL A 139 -7.05 -4.87 -2.10
C VAL A 139 -7.70 -3.63 -2.69
N VAL A 140 -7.95 -2.64 -1.83
CA VAL A 140 -8.61 -1.37 -2.19
C VAL A 140 -7.62 -0.24 -2.51
N ALA A 141 -6.37 -0.37 -2.08
CA ALA A 141 -5.33 0.62 -2.36
C ALA A 141 -3.93 0.01 -2.35
N LEU A 142 -3.11 0.43 -3.32
CA LEU A 142 -1.67 0.27 -3.38
C LEU A 142 -1.04 1.63 -3.10
N LEU A 143 -0.16 1.69 -2.11
CA LEU A 143 0.50 2.92 -1.67
C LEU A 143 2.01 2.74 -1.54
N ASN A 144 2.72 3.87 -1.59
CA ASN A 144 4.14 3.93 -1.24
C ASN A 144 4.28 4.40 0.22
N ASP A 145 5.37 4.04 0.89
CA ASP A 145 5.71 4.42 2.27
C ASP A 145 5.62 5.93 2.53
N THR A 146 6.12 6.76 1.61
CA THR A 146 6.04 8.23 1.76
C THR A 146 4.60 8.72 1.77
N VAL A 147 3.74 8.15 0.93
CA VAL A 147 2.31 8.50 0.85
C VAL A 147 1.58 8.03 2.10
N GLY A 148 1.86 6.81 2.58
CA GLY A 148 1.34 6.32 3.86
C GLY A 148 1.76 7.22 5.03
N THR A 149 3.00 7.71 5.02
CA THR A 149 3.54 8.62 6.04
C THR A 149 2.85 9.99 6.00
N LEU A 150 2.64 10.55 4.80
CA LEU A 150 1.85 11.77 4.62
C LEU A 150 0.44 11.58 5.21
N MET A 151 -0.26 10.52 4.82
CA MET A 151 -1.64 10.27 5.27
C MET A 151 -1.74 10.05 6.77
N ALA A 152 -0.80 9.32 7.37
CA ALA A 152 -0.76 9.08 8.82
C ALA A 152 -0.50 10.38 9.62
N CYS A 153 0.31 11.29 9.08
CA CYS A 153 0.50 12.62 9.68
C CYS A 153 -0.73 13.49 9.48
N ALA A 154 -1.29 13.50 8.27
CA ALA A 154 -2.46 14.28 7.92
C ALA A 154 -3.74 13.87 8.67
N PHE A 155 -3.80 12.61 9.12
CA PHE A 155 -4.84 12.11 10.02
C PHE A 155 -4.84 12.81 11.38
N LYS A 156 -3.68 13.29 11.85
CA LYS A 156 -3.54 14.03 13.12
C LYS A 156 -3.50 15.54 12.93
N ASP A 157 -2.92 15.99 11.82
CA ASP A 157 -2.78 17.40 11.46
C ASP A 157 -3.13 17.59 9.98
N SER A 158 -4.33 18.08 9.71
CA SER A 158 -4.86 18.26 8.35
C SER A 158 -4.08 19.27 7.50
N THR A 159 -3.15 20.03 8.09
CA THR A 159 -2.26 20.94 7.35
C THR A 159 -1.06 20.22 6.70
N CYS A 160 -0.84 18.95 7.02
CA CYS A 160 0.27 18.18 6.46
C CYS A 160 0.06 17.89 4.96
N GLN A 161 1.00 18.35 4.12
CA GLN A 161 0.95 18.21 2.66
C GLN A 161 2.17 17.51 2.06
N ILE A 162 3.18 17.16 2.88
CA ILE A 162 4.44 16.54 2.45
C ILE A 162 4.78 15.36 3.37
N GLY A 163 5.12 14.21 2.79
CA GLY A 163 5.66 13.05 3.51
C GLY A 163 7.09 12.75 3.04
N VAL A 164 8.01 12.55 3.98
CA VAL A 164 9.43 12.28 3.67
C VAL A 164 9.89 11.04 4.42
N ILE A 165 10.60 10.15 3.72
CA ILE A 165 11.30 9.01 4.31
C ILE A 165 12.80 9.25 4.20
N LEU A 166 13.48 9.21 5.35
CA LEU A 166 14.94 9.27 5.49
C LEU A 166 15.40 8.00 6.21
N GLY A 167 15.65 6.91 5.48
CA GLY A 167 16.01 5.60 6.05
C GLY A 167 16.87 4.77 5.11
N THR A 168 16.58 3.47 4.98
CA THR A 168 17.27 2.57 4.03
C THR A 168 17.27 3.10 2.60
N GLY A 169 16.25 3.89 2.24
CA GLY A 169 16.26 4.78 1.08
C GLY A 169 15.75 6.16 1.47
N THR A 170 15.92 7.10 0.54
CA THR A 170 15.37 8.46 0.65
C THR A 170 14.30 8.66 -0.41
N ASN A 171 13.11 9.08 0.01
CA ASN A 171 12.02 9.41 -0.91
C ASN A 171 11.10 10.49 -0.29
N ALA A 172 10.34 11.19 -1.12
CA ALA A 172 9.34 12.15 -0.67
C ALA A 172 8.08 12.09 -1.53
N CYS A 173 6.95 12.46 -0.95
CA CYS A 173 5.72 12.73 -1.67
C CYS A 173 5.10 14.04 -1.20
N TYR A 174 4.23 14.60 -2.02
CA TYR A 174 3.45 15.79 -1.66
C TYR A 174 2.12 15.82 -2.40
N MET A 175 1.17 16.62 -1.90
CA MET A 175 -0.09 16.90 -2.60
C MET A 175 0.13 17.95 -3.70
N GLU A 176 -0.24 17.61 -4.94
CA GLU A 176 -0.13 18.48 -6.12
C GLU A 176 -1.51 18.76 -6.73
N LYS A 177 -1.68 19.92 -7.35
CA LYS A 177 -2.91 20.26 -8.09
C LYS A 177 -2.98 19.45 -9.38
N LEU A 178 -4.17 18.92 -9.70
CA LEU A 178 -4.39 18.18 -10.95
C LEU A 178 -4.07 19.01 -12.20
N SER A 179 -4.28 20.32 -12.14
CA SER A 179 -3.93 21.27 -13.22
C SER A 179 -2.45 21.22 -13.61
N ASN A 180 -1.56 20.87 -12.66
CA ASN A 180 -0.12 20.75 -12.86
C ASN A 180 0.30 19.35 -13.34
N CYS A 181 -0.65 18.43 -13.50
CA CYS A 181 -0.42 17.03 -13.86
C CYS A 181 -0.95 16.70 -15.27
N PRO A 182 -0.32 17.16 -16.37
CA PRO A 182 -0.83 16.97 -17.74
C PRO A 182 -1.02 15.49 -18.11
N LYS A 183 -0.18 14.60 -17.59
CA LYS A 183 -0.27 13.14 -17.76
C LYS A 183 -1.56 12.51 -17.21
N LEU A 184 -2.27 13.20 -16.31
CA LEU A 184 -3.51 12.72 -15.71
C LEU A 184 -4.78 13.22 -16.44
N LYS A 185 -4.66 14.16 -17.39
CA LYS A 185 -5.81 14.69 -18.13
C LYS A 185 -6.61 13.60 -18.85
N LYS A 186 -5.93 12.54 -19.30
CA LYS A 186 -6.56 11.37 -19.95
C LYS A 186 -7.59 10.64 -19.08
N TYR A 187 -7.59 10.85 -17.76
CA TYR A 187 -8.53 10.20 -16.83
C TYR A 187 -9.79 11.03 -16.56
N GLY A 188 -9.89 12.27 -17.06
CA GLY A 188 -11.10 13.10 -16.89
C GLY A 188 -11.38 13.52 -15.44
N PHE A 189 -10.36 13.57 -14.58
CA PHE A 189 -10.53 13.91 -13.16
C PHE A 189 -11.00 15.36 -12.90
N ASP A 190 -10.94 16.23 -13.91
CA ASP A 190 -11.42 17.61 -13.82
C ASP A 190 -12.95 17.69 -13.71
N ASP A 191 -13.68 16.68 -14.19
CA ASP A 191 -15.15 16.70 -14.25
C ASP A 191 -15.85 15.97 -13.08
N ASP A 192 -15.10 15.25 -12.24
CA ASP A 192 -15.69 14.52 -11.11
C ASP A 192 -15.84 15.32 -9.81
N ARG A 193 -16.51 14.73 -8.83
CA ARG A 193 -16.80 15.33 -7.51
C ARG A 193 -15.65 15.23 -6.49
N TYR A 194 -14.52 14.62 -6.84
CA TYR A 194 -13.41 14.39 -5.91
C TYR A 194 -12.48 15.60 -5.85
N PRO A 195 -11.64 15.75 -4.80
CA PRO A 195 -10.77 16.90 -4.68
C PRO A 195 -9.83 17.02 -5.90
N LYS A 196 -9.51 18.26 -6.30
CA LYS A 196 -8.73 18.54 -7.52
C LYS A 196 -7.21 18.51 -7.28
N GLU A 197 -6.81 17.63 -6.38
CA GLU A 197 -5.42 17.39 -5.98
C GLU A 197 -5.10 15.90 -6.12
N VAL A 198 -3.82 15.58 -6.12
CA VAL A 198 -3.31 14.21 -6.14
C VAL A 198 -1.95 14.16 -5.46
N SER A 199 -1.70 13.13 -4.67
CA SER A 199 -0.37 12.90 -4.14
C SER A 199 0.58 12.41 -5.25
N LEU A 200 1.74 13.06 -5.37
CA LEU A 200 2.83 12.67 -6.25
C LEU A 200 4.01 12.17 -5.42
N LYS A 201 4.69 11.14 -5.95
CA LYS A 201 5.88 10.49 -5.37
C LYS A 201 6.95 10.22 -6.43
#